data_AF-A0A327UM97-F1
#
_entry.id   AF-A0A327UM97-F1
#
_cell.length_a   1.000
_cell.length_b   1.000
_cell.length_c   1.000
_cell.angle_alpha   90.00
_cell.angle_beta   90.00
_cell.angle_gamma   90.00
#
_symmetry.space_group_name_H-M   'P 1'
#
loop_
_entity.id
_entity.type
_entity.pdbx_description
1 polymer ?
#
loop_
_entity_poly.entity_id
_entity_poly.type
_entity_poly.pdbx_seq_one_letter_code
_entity_poly.pdbx_strand_id
1 'polypeptide(L)'
;MNGTISKRCGCRDAKTGKQLNNSCTKLKQRRHGYWTFVQELPPREDGTRRRFRRTGYEKRDDAQNDLDKVRGLLNITDKDDTEGRRRLGDLLETVSASKVTLPEYESTKRKFSAGQSLTTHTTVGEWLESWLAGKKRLRKSGKTRYDVDIRCHLVPRIGHIRLDRLTVHHLNVMFEGIEETNEEILDNNILRRTALDELKLIPWKRAENRRRRKAMHETIDAMPGFRRVTGLSSQHHIKATLRASLNDAIAQGHITFNAAKYVELAPAKRPKALVWEPHLVEEWLRTGEKPSPVMVWTPEQASEFLDFLAERGERLYGLYHVITFRGLRRGEGCGLRRADRNRQRGTLTIATQLVQDGWDVVESAPKTDSGERVITVDTYTAEVLDETRP
;
A
#
# COMPACT_ATOMS: atom_id res chain seq x y z
N MET A 1 -6.49 42.81 14.31
CA MET A 1 -6.91 41.87 15.37
C MET A 1 -5.98 42.07 16.55
N ASN A 2 -6.51 42.52 17.68
CA ASN A 2 -5.68 42.92 18.82
C ASN A 2 -5.28 41.68 19.64
N GLY A 3 -3.99 41.61 19.98
CA GLY A 3 -3.46 40.62 20.92
C GLY A 3 -3.09 41.32 22.22
N THR A 4 -3.36 40.69 23.35
CA THR A 4 -3.10 41.25 24.68
C THR A 4 -2.23 40.30 25.48
N ILE A 5 -1.17 40.83 26.08
CA ILE A 5 -0.34 40.13 27.05
C ILE A 5 -0.72 40.62 28.44
N SER A 6 -0.95 39.70 29.37
CA SER A 6 -1.26 40.02 30.76
C SER A 6 -0.52 39.09 31.70
N LYS A 7 -0.30 39.56 32.92
CA LYS A 7 0.30 38.78 33.99
C LYS A 7 -0.80 38.24 34.89
N ARG A 8 -0.76 36.95 35.23
CA ARG A 8 -1.76 36.28 36.06
C ARG A 8 -1.08 35.56 37.22
N CYS A 9 -1.76 35.47 38.36
CA CYS A 9 -1.30 34.71 39.52
C CYS A 9 -2.43 33.80 40.03
N GLY A 10 -2.05 32.67 40.63
CA GLY A 10 -2.99 31.74 41.27
C GLY A 10 -3.44 32.15 42.67
N CYS A 11 -3.00 33.29 43.21
CA CYS A 11 -3.35 33.72 44.56
C CYS A 11 -4.86 33.88 44.74
N ARG A 12 -5.35 33.36 45.86
CA ARG A 12 -6.75 33.47 46.28
C ARG A 12 -6.87 34.36 47.50
N ASP A 13 -7.98 35.06 47.57
CA ASP A 13 -8.36 35.84 48.74
C ASP A 13 -8.63 34.88 49.91
N ALA A 14 -8.03 35.16 51.06
CA ALA A 14 -8.11 34.29 52.24
C ALA A 14 -9.51 34.25 52.87
N LYS A 15 -10.35 35.26 52.64
CA LYS A 15 -11.72 35.38 53.19
C LYS A 15 -12.78 34.85 52.22
N THR A 16 -12.60 35.09 50.92
CA THR A 16 -13.62 34.74 49.91
C THR A 16 -13.27 33.52 49.05
N GLY A 17 -12.03 33.02 49.13
CA GLY A 17 -11.55 31.87 48.34
C GLY A 17 -11.46 32.11 46.82
N LYS A 18 -11.87 33.28 46.33
CA LYS A 18 -11.83 33.67 44.92
C LYS A 18 -10.42 34.09 44.51
N GLN A 19 -10.06 33.87 43.24
CA GLN A 19 -8.77 34.32 42.71
C GLN A 19 -8.70 35.85 42.68
N LEU A 20 -7.60 36.41 43.22
CA LEU A 20 -7.37 37.85 43.30
C LEU A 20 -7.14 38.48 41.91
N ASN A 21 -6.78 37.69 40.89
CA ASN A 21 -6.50 38.15 39.53
C ASN A 21 -5.62 39.42 39.54
N ASN A 22 -6.05 40.51 38.88
CA ASN A 22 -5.31 41.77 38.78
C ASN A 22 -5.18 42.52 40.12
N SER A 23 -5.97 42.17 41.13
CA SER A 23 -5.95 42.80 42.45
C SER A 23 -4.89 42.20 43.39
N CYS A 24 -4.12 41.21 42.94
CA CYS A 24 -3.04 40.64 43.74
C CYS A 24 -1.86 41.62 43.84
N THR A 25 -1.60 42.11 45.05
CA THR A 25 -0.50 43.04 45.35
C THR A 25 0.88 42.48 44.98
N LYS A 26 1.04 41.15 45.00
CA LYS A 26 2.29 40.47 44.64
C LYS A 26 2.56 40.45 43.13
N LEU A 27 1.60 40.78 42.25
CA LEU A 27 1.82 40.79 40.80
C LEU A 27 2.91 41.77 40.34
N LYS A 28 3.15 42.84 41.11
CA LYS A 28 4.25 43.79 40.88
C LYS A 28 5.64 43.15 41.07
N GLN A 29 5.74 42.03 41.79
CA GLN A 29 7.00 41.33 42.01
C GLN A 29 7.42 40.54 40.77
N ARG A 30 8.71 40.60 40.41
CA ARG A 30 9.24 39.97 39.20
C ARG A 30 9.04 38.45 39.15
N ARG A 31 9.23 37.76 40.29
CA ARG A 31 9.13 36.29 40.41
C ARG A 31 7.72 35.77 40.73
N HIS A 32 6.71 36.64 40.76
CA HIS A 32 5.36 36.24 41.14
C HIS A 32 4.39 36.23 39.96
N GLY A 33 3.75 35.10 39.73
CA GLY A 33 2.79 34.89 38.64
C GLY A 33 3.45 34.44 37.34
N TYR A 34 2.62 34.21 36.34
CA TYR A 34 3.01 33.80 34.99
C TYR A 34 2.40 34.74 33.96
N TRP A 35 3.04 34.86 32.81
CA TRP A 35 2.55 35.61 31.68
C TRP A 35 1.62 34.75 30.84
N THR A 36 0.63 35.40 30.25
CA THR A 36 -0.32 34.82 29.31
C THR A 36 -0.55 35.81 28.17
N PHE A 37 -0.77 35.29 26.98
CA PHE A 37 -1.25 36.09 25.87
C PHE A 37 -2.56 35.54 25.32
N VAL A 38 -3.35 36.46 24.76
CA VAL A 38 -4.58 36.15 24.03
C VAL A 38 -4.52 36.89 22.69
N GLN A 39 -4.86 36.21 21.60
CA GLN A 39 -4.96 36.78 20.27
C GLN A 39 -6.34 36.43 19.71
N GLU A 40 -7.10 37.45 19.29
CA GLU A 40 -8.35 37.22 18.55
C GLU A 40 -8.02 36.58 17.19
N LEU A 41 -8.75 35.52 16.86
CA LEU A 41 -8.62 34.80 15.60
C LEU A 41 -9.74 35.25 14.63
N PRO A 42 -9.57 35.02 13.31
CA PRO A 42 -10.66 35.16 12.35
C PRO A 42 -11.90 34.37 12.78
N PRO A 43 -13.12 34.89 12.57
CA PRO A 43 -14.34 34.19 12.97
C PRO A 43 -14.47 32.84 12.26
N ARG A 44 -15.29 31.95 12.83
CA ARG A 44 -15.69 30.69 12.19
C ARG A 44 -16.63 30.98 11.00
N GLU A 45 -16.95 29.95 10.23
CA GLU A 45 -17.89 30.02 9.11
C GLU A 45 -19.29 30.51 9.56
N ASP A 46 -19.73 30.08 10.74
CA ASP A 46 -20.99 30.50 11.37
C ASP A 46 -20.95 31.93 11.97
N GLY A 47 -19.86 32.67 11.78
CA GLY A 47 -19.66 34.02 12.31
C GLY A 47 -19.30 34.06 13.81
N THR A 48 -19.20 32.92 14.50
CA THR A 48 -18.85 32.91 15.92
C THR A 48 -17.40 33.33 16.15
N ARG A 49 -17.20 34.06 17.25
CA ARG A 49 -15.89 34.58 17.65
C ARG A 49 -15.06 33.48 18.32
N ARG A 50 -13.75 33.49 18.03
CA ARG A 50 -12.78 32.59 18.65
C ARG A 50 -11.46 33.29 18.94
N ARG A 51 -10.71 32.74 19.89
CA ARG A 51 -9.46 33.32 20.40
C ARG A 51 -8.42 32.25 20.65
N PHE A 52 -7.16 32.58 20.36
CA PHE A 52 -6.01 31.79 20.76
C PHE A 52 -5.52 32.27 22.12
N ARG A 53 -5.30 31.36 23.08
CA ARG A 53 -4.77 31.68 24.41
C ARG A 53 -3.67 30.70 24.79
N ARG A 54 -2.54 31.22 25.27
CA ARG A 54 -1.52 30.44 25.99
C ARG A 54 -1.16 31.09 27.33
N THR A 55 -0.82 30.26 28.30
CA THR A 55 -0.54 30.64 29.70
C THR A 55 0.70 29.90 30.19
N GLY A 56 1.34 30.41 31.23
CA GLY A 56 2.41 29.69 31.93
C GLY A 56 3.83 30.13 31.58
N TYR A 57 3.99 31.28 30.91
CA TYR A 57 5.30 31.82 30.58
C TYR A 57 5.94 32.49 31.82
N GLU A 58 7.21 32.22 32.10
CA GLU A 58 7.93 32.86 33.20
C GLU A 58 8.34 34.30 32.86
N LYS A 59 8.73 34.55 31.60
CA LYS A 59 9.14 35.87 31.10
C LYS A 59 8.09 36.45 30.17
N ARG A 60 7.96 37.78 30.17
CA ARG A 60 7.10 38.52 29.25
C ARG A 60 7.54 38.32 27.80
N ASP A 61 8.85 38.30 27.58
CA ASP A 61 9.45 38.23 26.24
C ASP A 61 9.14 36.90 25.56
N ASP A 62 9.10 35.79 26.31
CA ASP A 62 8.71 34.48 25.77
C ASP A 62 7.23 34.47 25.32
N ALA A 63 6.35 35.11 26.10
CA ALA A 63 4.95 35.28 25.72
C ALA A 63 4.77 36.23 24.52
N GLN A 64 5.63 37.25 24.40
CA GLN A 64 5.66 38.17 23.27
C GLN A 64 6.14 37.47 22.00
N ASN A 65 7.23 36.71 22.07
CA ASN A 65 7.77 35.93 20.95
C ASN A 65 6.73 34.95 20.38
N ASP A 66 6.00 34.23 21.24
CA ASP A 66 4.95 33.33 20.77
C ASP A 66 3.72 34.08 20.22
N LEU A 67 3.37 35.24 20.78
CA LEU A 67 2.32 36.10 20.21
C LEU A 67 2.70 36.59 18.81
N ASP A 68 3.96 36.99 18.61
CA ASP A 68 4.45 37.46 17.30
C ASP A 68 4.51 36.33 16.28
N LYS A 69 4.85 35.10 16.68
CA LYS A 69 4.70 33.91 15.82
C LYS A 69 3.25 33.70 15.37
N VAL A 70 2.28 33.78 16.30
CA VAL A 70 0.85 33.63 15.97
C VAL A 70 0.40 34.71 14.99
N ARG A 71 0.84 35.97 15.19
CA ARG A 71 0.57 37.08 14.28
C ARG A 71 1.22 36.88 12.91
N GLY A 72 2.46 36.38 12.88
CA GLY A 72 3.15 36.00 11.65
C GLY A 72 2.33 34.99 10.86
N LEU A 73 1.86 33.91 11.50
CA LEU A 73 1.01 32.91 10.86
C LEU A 73 -0.30 33.49 10.31
N LEU A 74 -0.98 34.38 11.04
CA LEU A 74 -2.20 35.04 10.55
C LEU A 74 -1.96 36.01 9.38
N ASN A 75 -0.72 36.49 9.21
CA ASN A 75 -0.31 37.39 8.14
C ASN A 75 0.25 36.65 6.91
N ILE A 76 0.17 35.31 6.87
CA ILE A 76 0.52 34.52 5.68
C ILE A 76 -0.38 34.87 4.49
N THR A 77 -1.63 35.24 4.77
CA THR A 77 -2.61 35.65 3.75
C THR A 77 -2.97 37.13 3.88
N ASP A 78 -3.44 37.69 2.77
CA ASP A 78 -3.91 39.07 2.70
C ASP A 78 -5.15 39.30 3.57
N LYS A 79 -5.39 40.57 3.90
CA LYS A 79 -6.49 40.90 4.80
C LYS A 79 -7.87 40.60 4.20
N ASP A 80 -7.96 40.59 2.87
CA ASP A 80 -9.19 40.48 2.11
C ASP A 80 -9.53 39.02 1.75
N ASP A 81 -8.58 38.10 1.91
CA ASP A 81 -8.80 36.66 1.73
C ASP A 81 -9.50 36.05 2.97
N THR A 82 -10.82 36.20 3.01
CA THR A 82 -11.66 35.71 4.11
C THR A 82 -11.55 34.19 4.33
N GLU A 83 -11.43 33.43 3.24
CA GLU A 83 -11.29 31.97 3.27
C GLU A 83 -9.94 31.55 3.85
N GLY A 84 -8.85 32.13 3.33
CA GLY A 84 -7.53 31.84 3.83
C GLY A 84 -7.33 32.21 5.29
N ARG A 85 -7.92 33.33 5.72
CA ARG A 85 -7.92 33.74 7.13
C ARG A 85 -8.68 32.75 7.99
N ARG A 86 -9.82 32.24 7.52
CA ARG A 86 -10.57 31.20 8.24
C ARG A 86 -9.71 29.94 8.44
N ARG A 87 -9.06 29.45 7.38
CA ARG A 87 -8.18 28.27 7.41
C ARG A 87 -7.01 28.42 8.40
N LEU A 88 -6.36 29.59 8.42
CA LEU A 88 -5.29 29.90 9.39
C LEU A 88 -5.84 30.01 10.83
N GLY A 89 -7.06 30.52 10.98
CA GLY A 89 -7.78 30.51 12.25
C GLY A 89 -8.08 29.10 12.75
N ASP A 90 -8.52 28.19 11.88
CA ASP A 90 -8.82 26.79 12.22
C ASP A 90 -7.55 26.04 12.66
N LEU A 91 -6.42 26.30 11.98
CA LEU A 91 -5.10 25.77 12.36
C LEU A 91 -4.73 26.19 13.79
N LEU A 92 -4.79 27.50 14.07
CA LEU A 92 -4.41 28.03 15.37
C LEU A 92 -5.35 27.57 16.48
N GLU A 93 -6.63 27.42 16.19
CA GLU A 93 -7.60 26.87 17.12
C GLU A 93 -7.28 25.41 17.48
N THR A 94 -6.96 24.58 16.48
CA THR A 94 -6.52 23.19 16.69
C THR A 94 -5.24 23.14 17.54
N VAL A 95 -4.26 24.00 17.26
CA VAL A 95 -3.02 24.09 18.05
C VAL A 95 -3.31 24.50 19.49
N SER A 96 -4.25 25.43 19.70
CA SER A 96 -4.67 25.87 21.04
C SER A 96 -5.36 24.76 21.82
N ALA A 97 -6.21 23.96 21.16
CA ALA A 97 -6.94 22.86 21.79
C ALA A 97 -6.01 21.70 22.20
N SER A 98 -5.10 21.32 21.31
CA SER A 98 -4.17 20.20 21.53
C SER A 98 -2.94 20.57 22.38
N LYS A 99 -2.76 21.85 22.73
CA LYS A 99 -1.59 22.39 23.46
C LYS A 99 -0.23 22.02 22.83
N VAL A 100 -0.21 21.77 21.52
CA VAL A 100 1.01 21.44 20.76
C VAL A 100 1.81 22.72 20.52
N THR A 101 3.12 22.60 20.26
CA THR A 101 4.00 23.71 19.86
C THR A 101 3.48 24.44 18.63
N LEU A 102 3.78 25.75 18.52
CA LEU A 102 3.34 26.55 17.37
C LEU A 102 4.05 26.04 16.10
N PRO A 103 3.34 25.92 14.96
CA PRO A 103 3.95 25.49 13.71
C PRO A 103 4.90 26.57 13.17
N GLU A 104 5.90 26.14 12.39
CA GLU A 104 6.87 27.06 11.78
C GLU A 104 6.22 27.89 10.67
N TYR A 105 6.65 29.15 10.56
CA TYR A 105 6.10 30.10 9.60
C TYR A 105 6.30 29.65 8.15
N GLU A 106 7.53 29.32 7.75
CA GLU A 106 7.86 28.94 6.37
C GLU A 106 7.14 27.66 5.93
N SER A 107 7.04 26.65 6.80
CA SER A 107 6.33 25.42 6.48
C SER A 107 4.83 25.67 6.35
N THR A 108 4.23 26.45 7.26
CA THR A 108 2.80 26.82 7.19
C THR A 108 2.51 27.64 5.94
N LYS A 109 3.38 28.60 5.60
CA LYS A 109 3.26 29.42 4.39
C LYS A 109 3.27 28.56 3.13
N ARG A 110 4.23 27.62 3.01
CA ARG A 110 4.27 26.67 1.88
C ARG A 110 3.00 25.83 1.78
N LYS A 111 2.52 25.28 2.90
CA LYS A 111 1.28 24.48 2.93
C LYS A 111 0.07 25.32 2.51
N PHE A 112 -0.03 26.53 3.02
CA PHE A 112 -1.10 27.48 2.70
C PHE A 112 -1.09 27.87 1.21
N SER A 113 0.06 28.29 0.67
CA SER A 113 0.20 28.68 -0.73
C SER A 113 -0.04 27.52 -1.71
N ALA A 114 0.24 26.27 -1.30
CA ALA A 114 -0.05 25.07 -2.08
C ALA A 114 -1.52 24.61 -1.96
N GLY A 115 -2.38 25.35 -1.25
CA GLY A 115 -3.78 25.00 -1.06
C GLY A 115 -4.02 23.83 -0.11
N GLN A 116 -3.00 23.35 0.62
CA GLN A 116 -3.09 22.19 1.50
C GLN A 116 -3.98 22.45 2.72
N SER A 117 -4.73 21.43 3.18
CA SER A 117 -5.41 21.52 4.47
C SER A 117 -4.40 21.74 5.59
N LEU A 118 -4.63 22.78 6.40
CA LEU A 118 -3.78 23.11 7.54
C LEU A 118 -4.19 22.36 8.82
N THR A 119 -5.43 21.88 8.88
CA THR A 119 -6.04 21.25 10.05
C THR A 119 -6.20 19.75 9.92
N THR A 120 -6.41 19.24 8.71
CA THR A 120 -6.61 17.80 8.49
C THR A 120 -5.27 17.09 8.49
N HIS A 121 -5.04 16.27 9.51
CA HIS A 121 -3.88 15.40 9.61
C HIS A 121 -4.18 14.06 8.93
N THR A 122 -4.30 14.06 7.61
CA THR A 122 -4.54 12.81 6.86
C THR A 122 -3.40 11.82 7.13
N THR A 123 -3.77 10.63 7.61
CA THR A 123 -2.83 9.53 7.80
C THR A 123 -2.51 8.86 6.47
N VAL A 124 -1.40 8.10 6.42
CA VAL A 124 -1.05 7.32 5.23
C VAL A 124 -2.16 6.32 4.89
N GLY A 125 -2.81 5.71 5.89
CA GLY A 125 -3.90 4.78 5.69
C GLY A 125 -5.11 5.43 5.00
N GLU A 126 -5.60 6.53 5.56
CA GLU A 126 -6.73 7.29 4.99
C GLU A 126 -6.43 7.79 3.58
N TRP A 127 -5.20 8.26 3.35
CA TRP A 127 -4.75 8.68 2.01
C TRP A 127 -4.78 7.52 1.02
N LEU A 128 -4.20 6.36 1.37
CA LEU A 128 -4.14 5.20 0.48
C LEU A 128 -5.52 4.68 0.11
N GLU A 129 -6.46 4.67 1.06
CA GLU A 129 -7.85 4.27 0.83
C GLU A 129 -8.56 5.22 -0.15
N SER A 130 -8.49 6.54 0.12
CA SER A 130 -9.05 7.57 -0.76
C SER A 130 -8.42 7.54 -2.16
N TRP A 131 -7.09 7.39 -2.21
CA TRP A 131 -6.32 7.29 -3.44
C TRP A 131 -6.77 6.10 -4.28
N LEU A 132 -6.90 4.91 -3.68
CA LEU A 132 -7.34 3.70 -4.38
C LEU A 132 -8.79 3.81 -4.85
N ALA A 133 -9.67 4.43 -4.06
CA ALA A 133 -11.05 4.71 -4.44
C ALA A 133 -11.12 5.66 -5.65
N GLY A 134 -10.21 6.64 -5.73
CA GLY A 134 -10.10 7.59 -6.84
C GLY A 134 -9.60 6.99 -8.17
N LYS A 135 -9.02 5.78 -8.19
CA LYS A 135 -8.45 5.14 -9.39
C LYS A 135 -9.50 4.51 -10.32
N LYS A 136 -10.39 5.33 -10.88
CA LYS A 136 -11.49 4.90 -11.78
C LYS A 136 -11.04 4.25 -13.09
N ARG A 137 -9.85 4.60 -13.60
CA ARG A 137 -9.30 4.06 -14.87
C ARG A 137 -8.58 2.72 -14.71
N LEU A 138 -8.38 2.26 -13.48
CA LEU A 138 -7.62 1.04 -13.22
C LEU A 138 -8.52 -0.20 -13.43
N ARG A 139 -8.00 -1.20 -14.13
CA ARG A 139 -8.71 -2.49 -14.27
C ARG A 139 -8.88 -3.16 -12.90
N LYS A 140 -9.94 -3.96 -12.75
CA LYS A 140 -10.29 -4.67 -11.50
C LYS A 140 -9.09 -5.39 -10.87
N SER A 141 -8.37 -6.20 -11.65
CA SER A 141 -7.19 -6.95 -11.17
C SER A 141 -6.03 -6.05 -10.71
N GLY A 142 -5.86 -4.87 -11.32
CA GLY A 142 -4.91 -3.87 -10.86
C GLY A 142 -5.33 -3.26 -9.52
N LYS A 143 -6.63 -3.00 -9.34
CA LYS A 143 -7.20 -2.48 -8.10
C LYS A 143 -7.10 -3.50 -6.96
N THR A 144 -7.46 -4.76 -7.22
CA THR A 144 -7.29 -5.88 -6.27
C THR A 144 -5.84 -6.00 -5.83
N ARG A 145 -4.89 -5.81 -6.75
CA ARG A 145 -3.46 -5.87 -6.41
C ARG A 145 -3.02 -4.73 -5.50
N TYR A 146 -3.39 -3.49 -5.81
CA TYR A 146 -3.09 -2.36 -4.92
C TYR A 146 -3.78 -2.50 -3.57
N ASP A 147 -5.02 -3.01 -3.53
CA ASP A 147 -5.73 -3.30 -2.30
C ASP A 147 -4.96 -4.29 -1.41
N VAL A 148 -4.43 -5.38 -1.99
CA VAL A 148 -3.60 -6.33 -1.26
C VAL A 148 -2.34 -5.67 -0.70
N ASP A 149 -1.61 -4.91 -1.51
CA ASP A 149 -0.42 -4.18 -1.03
C ASP A 149 -0.75 -3.25 0.14
N ILE A 150 -1.85 -2.49 0.00
CA ILE A 150 -2.30 -1.51 0.98
C ILE A 150 -2.75 -2.21 2.27
N ARG A 151 -3.68 -3.15 2.18
CA ARG A 151 -4.32 -3.80 3.34
C ARG A 151 -3.38 -4.74 4.08
N CYS A 152 -2.54 -5.49 3.37
CA CYS A 152 -1.69 -6.52 3.98
C CYS A 152 -0.31 -6.00 4.41
N HIS A 153 0.23 -4.98 3.74
CA HIS A 153 1.62 -4.56 3.97
C HIS A 153 1.73 -3.10 4.44
N LEU A 154 1.09 -2.15 3.74
CA LEU A 154 1.26 -0.73 4.04
C LEU A 154 0.46 -0.28 5.28
N VAL A 155 -0.85 -0.47 5.30
CA VAL A 155 -1.73 -0.01 6.39
C VAL A 155 -1.32 -0.58 7.75
N PRO A 156 -1.05 -1.89 7.90
CA PRO A 156 -0.69 -2.46 9.21
C PRO A 156 0.58 -1.86 9.82
N ARG A 157 1.53 -1.40 8.98
CA ARG A 157 2.86 -0.96 9.44
C ARG A 157 3.01 0.55 9.46
N ILE A 158 2.53 1.25 8.44
CA ILE A 158 2.70 2.70 8.28
C ILE A 158 1.38 3.48 8.19
N GLY A 159 0.23 2.79 8.21
CA GLY A 159 -1.08 3.43 8.02
C GLY A 159 -1.41 4.49 9.07
N HIS A 160 -0.95 4.31 10.31
CA HIS A 160 -1.16 5.24 11.42
C HIS A 160 -0.27 6.49 11.37
N ILE A 161 0.77 6.48 10.52
CA ILE A 161 1.70 7.60 10.39
C ILE A 161 1.00 8.71 9.60
N ARG A 162 1.22 9.96 10.01
CA ARG A 162 0.75 11.12 9.24
C ARG A 162 1.45 11.19 7.90
N LEU A 163 0.69 11.43 6.83
CA LEU A 163 1.24 11.50 5.47
C LEU A 163 2.36 12.55 5.36
N ASP A 164 2.22 13.69 6.03
CA ASP A 164 3.20 14.78 6.04
C ASP A 164 4.45 14.51 6.90
N ARG A 165 4.46 13.42 7.67
CA ARG A 165 5.60 12.97 8.50
C ARG A 165 6.18 11.65 8.04
N LEU A 166 5.74 11.11 6.91
CA LEU A 166 6.29 9.88 6.37
C LEU A 166 7.74 10.13 5.90
N THR A 167 8.70 9.41 6.49
CA THR A 167 10.13 9.53 6.20
C THR A 167 10.67 8.26 5.57
N VAL A 168 11.88 8.32 5.01
CA VAL A 168 12.58 7.12 4.50
C VAL A 168 12.83 6.10 5.62
N HIS A 169 13.14 6.58 6.83
CA HIS A 169 13.36 5.71 7.99
C HIS A 169 12.12 4.87 8.33
N HIS A 170 10.91 5.47 8.33
CA HIS A 170 9.67 4.71 8.55
C HIS A 170 9.48 3.59 7.52
N LEU A 171 9.92 3.82 6.27
CA LEU A 171 9.81 2.82 5.22
C LEU A 171 10.87 1.73 5.34
N ASN A 172 12.09 2.06 5.78
CA ASN A 172 13.11 1.05 6.08
C ASN A 172 12.63 0.11 7.18
N VAL A 173 12.14 0.67 8.30
CA VAL A 173 11.54 -0.12 9.40
C VAL A 173 10.37 -0.97 8.92
N MET A 174 9.54 -0.43 8.01
CA MET A 174 8.44 -1.19 7.42
C MET A 174 8.94 -2.41 6.62
N PHE A 175 9.97 -2.25 5.79
CA PHE A 175 10.51 -3.35 4.98
C PHE A 175 11.31 -4.35 5.83
N GLU A 176 12.05 -3.89 6.84
CA GLU A 176 12.67 -4.75 7.85
C GLU A 176 11.62 -5.60 8.56
N GLY A 177 10.52 -5.00 9.00
CA GLY A 177 9.39 -5.74 9.58
C GLY A 177 8.61 -6.61 8.58
N ILE A 178 8.85 -6.52 7.27
CA ILE A 178 8.36 -7.53 6.30
C ILE A 178 9.30 -8.73 6.29
N GLU A 179 10.61 -8.52 6.38
CA GLU A 179 11.59 -9.60 6.44
C GLU A 179 11.49 -10.39 7.74
N GLU A 180 11.30 -9.72 8.88
CA GLU A 180 11.04 -10.41 10.16
C GLU A 180 9.81 -11.33 10.07
N THR A 181 8.71 -10.85 9.45
CA THR A 181 7.53 -11.70 9.21
C THR A 181 7.83 -12.84 8.24
N ASN A 182 8.72 -12.64 7.25
CA ASN A 182 9.13 -13.71 6.34
C ASN A 182 9.88 -14.81 7.08
N GLU A 183 10.80 -14.45 7.97
CA GLU A 183 11.54 -15.40 8.82
C GLU A 183 10.57 -16.21 9.68
N GLU A 184 9.63 -15.55 10.38
CA GLU A 184 8.58 -16.25 11.13
C GLU A 184 7.76 -17.21 10.27
N ILE A 185 7.42 -16.82 9.04
CA ILE A 185 6.67 -17.68 8.11
C ILE A 185 7.51 -18.91 7.73
N LEU A 186 8.80 -18.73 7.44
CA LEU A 186 9.70 -19.83 7.10
C LEU A 186 9.82 -20.82 8.27
N ASP A 187 10.06 -20.31 9.47
CA ASP A 187 10.20 -21.14 10.68
C ASP A 187 8.91 -21.92 10.97
N ASN A 188 7.75 -21.24 10.92
CA ASN A 188 6.45 -21.90 11.09
C ASN A 188 6.20 -22.97 10.02
N ASN A 189 6.57 -22.71 8.77
CA ASN A 189 6.44 -23.69 7.69
C ASN A 189 7.35 -24.90 7.92
N ILE A 190 8.60 -24.68 8.36
CA ILE A 190 9.54 -25.76 8.68
C ILE A 190 8.99 -26.61 9.82
N LEU A 191 8.58 -25.98 10.93
CA LEU A 191 8.00 -26.68 12.09
C LEU A 191 6.77 -27.51 11.71
N ARG A 192 5.85 -26.92 10.93
CA ARG A 192 4.65 -27.63 10.45
C ARG A 192 5.00 -28.80 9.53
N ARG A 193 6.01 -28.64 8.65
CA ARG A 193 6.48 -29.71 7.76
C ARG A 193 7.07 -30.86 8.58
N THR A 194 7.97 -30.57 9.51
CA THR A 194 8.60 -31.55 10.39
C THR A 194 7.55 -32.33 11.18
N ALA A 195 6.58 -31.63 11.78
CA ALA A 195 5.50 -32.28 12.51
C ALA A 195 4.64 -33.21 11.62
N LEU A 196 4.36 -32.81 10.38
CA LEU A 196 3.66 -33.66 9.41
C LEU A 196 4.49 -34.89 9.00
N ASP A 197 5.81 -34.74 8.87
CA ASP A 197 6.69 -35.85 8.52
C ASP A 197 6.86 -36.83 9.68
N GLU A 198 7.00 -36.34 10.91
CA GLU A 198 6.96 -37.18 12.12
C GLU A 198 5.62 -37.92 12.26
N LEU A 199 4.50 -37.26 11.98
CA LEU A 199 3.19 -37.88 11.97
C LEU A 199 3.09 -39.03 10.95
N LYS A 200 3.73 -38.91 9.78
CA LYS A 200 3.75 -39.98 8.77
C LYS A 200 4.51 -41.21 9.27
N LEU A 201 5.53 -41.02 10.12
CA LEU A 201 6.31 -42.12 10.69
C LEU A 201 5.52 -42.95 11.72
N ILE A 202 4.48 -42.38 12.34
CA ILE A 202 3.67 -43.10 13.34
C ILE A 202 2.73 -44.11 12.66
N PRO A 203 2.88 -45.44 12.89
CA PRO A 203 2.04 -46.45 12.26
C PRO A 203 0.57 -46.34 12.68
N TRP A 204 -0.37 -46.73 11.82
CA TRP A 204 -1.80 -46.73 12.14
C TRP A 204 -2.25 -47.86 13.09
N LYS A 205 -1.49 -48.96 13.13
CA LYS A 205 -1.82 -50.15 13.94
C LYS A 205 -1.64 -49.85 15.44
N ARG A 206 -2.47 -50.48 16.28
CA ARG A 206 -2.54 -50.36 17.76
C ARG A 206 -3.24 -49.10 18.26
N ALA A 207 -3.98 -49.23 19.36
CA ALA A 207 -4.76 -48.13 19.95
C ALA A 207 -3.88 -46.97 20.44
N GLU A 208 -2.69 -47.28 20.97
CA GLU A 208 -1.73 -46.28 21.43
C GLU A 208 -1.23 -45.37 20.32
N ASN A 209 -0.90 -45.92 19.16
CA ASN A 209 -0.47 -45.11 18.02
C ASN A 209 -1.59 -44.21 17.49
N ARG A 210 -2.85 -44.67 17.51
CA ARG A 210 -4.00 -43.82 17.16
C ARG A 210 -4.14 -42.62 18.12
N ARG A 211 -3.93 -42.82 19.43
CA ARG A 211 -3.92 -41.73 20.41
C ARG A 211 -2.79 -40.74 20.14
N ARG A 212 -1.58 -41.22 19.86
CA ARG A 212 -0.42 -40.37 19.49
C ARG A 212 -0.66 -39.58 18.21
N ARG A 213 -1.17 -40.22 17.16
CA ARG A 213 -1.55 -39.53 15.91
C ARG A 213 -2.59 -38.45 16.16
N LYS A 214 -3.62 -38.74 16.95
CA LYS A 214 -4.67 -37.75 17.30
C LYS A 214 -4.08 -36.54 18.03
N ALA A 215 -3.27 -36.76 19.07
CA ALA A 215 -2.62 -35.67 19.79
C ALA A 215 -1.69 -34.84 18.88
N MET A 216 -0.96 -35.51 17.99
CA MET A 216 -0.07 -34.82 17.05
C MET A 216 -0.85 -34.02 15.99
N HIS A 217 -1.99 -34.53 15.52
CA HIS A 217 -2.91 -33.77 14.67
C HIS A 217 -3.44 -32.51 15.38
N GLU A 218 -3.87 -32.63 16.64
CA GLU A 218 -4.33 -31.48 17.45
C GLU A 218 -3.23 -30.42 17.58
N THR A 219 -1.99 -30.83 17.83
CA THR A 219 -0.83 -29.93 17.86
C THR A 219 -0.56 -29.26 16.50
N ILE A 220 -0.61 -30.02 15.39
CA ILE A 220 -0.43 -29.49 14.04
C ILE A 220 -1.55 -28.52 13.66
N ASP A 221 -2.80 -28.81 14.03
CA ASP A 221 -3.95 -27.96 13.72
C ASP A 221 -3.92 -26.65 14.51
N ALA A 222 -3.28 -26.63 15.69
CA ALA A 222 -3.02 -25.41 16.46
C ALA A 222 -1.88 -24.55 15.88
N MET A 223 -0.96 -25.12 15.10
CA MET A 223 0.11 -24.36 14.43
C MET A 223 -0.45 -23.49 13.30
N PRO A 224 0.18 -22.35 12.98
CA PRO A 224 -0.14 -21.59 11.77
C PRO A 224 -0.13 -22.48 10.53
N GLY A 225 -1.07 -22.25 9.62
CA GLY A 225 -1.09 -22.91 8.32
C GLY A 225 0.12 -22.51 7.45
N PHE A 226 0.39 -23.29 6.40
CA PHE A 226 1.46 -22.95 5.46
C PHE A 226 1.20 -21.59 4.80
N ARG A 227 2.15 -20.67 4.92
CA ARG A 227 2.08 -19.31 4.35
C ARG A 227 3.20 -19.10 3.34
N ARG A 228 2.96 -18.24 2.35
CA ARG A 228 4.00 -17.81 1.41
C ARG A 228 4.69 -16.56 1.96
N VAL A 229 6.01 -16.49 1.80
CA VAL A 229 6.79 -15.30 2.12
C VAL A 229 6.57 -14.18 1.10
N THR A 230 6.79 -12.95 1.54
CA THR A 230 6.80 -11.76 0.70
C THR A 230 8.18 -11.59 0.08
N GLY A 231 8.43 -12.29 -1.03
CA GLY A 231 9.72 -12.24 -1.72
C GLY A 231 10.06 -10.86 -2.29
N LEU A 232 11.33 -10.66 -2.66
CA LEU A 232 11.87 -9.37 -3.12
C LEU A 232 11.05 -8.73 -4.27
N SER A 233 10.59 -9.53 -5.23
CA SER A 233 9.77 -9.00 -6.33
C SER A 233 8.46 -8.37 -5.82
N SER A 234 7.84 -8.98 -4.81
CA SER A 234 6.63 -8.44 -4.17
C SER A 234 6.96 -7.18 -3.36
N GLN A 235 8.09 -7.14 -2.66
CA GLN A 235 8.52 -5.93 -1.94
C GLN A 235 8.78 -4.75 -2.88
N HIS A 236 9.43 -4.97 -4.02
CA HIS A 236 9.59 -3.95 -5.06
C HIS A 236 8.25 -3.48 -5.61
N HIS A 237 7.27 -4.38 -5.73
CA HIS A 237 5.91 -4.03 -6.12
C HIS A 237 5.20 -3.16 -5.06
N ILE A 238 5.26 -3.54 -3.79
CA ILE A 238 4.71 -2.77 -2.65
C ILE A 238 5.31 -1.36 -2.63
N LYS A 239 6.65 -1.25 -2.79
CA LYS A 239 7.35 0.03 -2.93
C LYS A 239 6.85 0.84 -4.11
N ALA A 240 6.62 0.21 -5.26
CA ALA A 240 6.11 0.87 -6.46
C ALA A 240 4.68 1.40 -6.27
N THR A 241 3.81 0.63 -5.62
CA THR A 241 2.45 1.05 -5.24
C THR A 241 2.50 2.28 -4.33
N LEU A 242 3.30 2.22 -3.25
CA LEU A 242 3.45 3.36 -2.35
C LEU A 242 4.03 4.58 -3.10
N ARG A 243 5.09 4.40 -3.89
CA ARG A 243 5.70 5.48 -4.67
C ARG A 243 4.68 6.14 -5.62
N ALA A 244 3.84 5.36 -6.29
CA ALA A 244 2.79 5.89 -7.16
C ALA A 244 1.78 6.71 -6.36
N SER A 245 1.32 6.22 -5.21
CA SER A 245 0.39 6.95 -4.35
C SER A 245 0.97 8.26 -3.80
N LEU A 246 2.26 8.27 -3.42
CA LEU A 246 2.92 9.47 -2.91
C LEU A 246 3.21 10.49 -4.02
N ASN A 247 3.45 10.04 -5.26
CA ASN A 247 3.55 10.96 -6.40
C ASN A 247 2.22 11.68 -6.64
N ASP A 248 1.09 10.97 -6.55
CA ASP A 248 -0.23 11.59 -6.68
C ASP A 248 -0.53 12.51 -5.50
N ALA A 249 -0.06 12.18 -4.30
CA ALA A 249 -0.16 13.03 -3.12
C ALA A 249 0.61 14.35 -3.33
N ILE A 250 1.78 14.31 -3.96
CA ILE A 250 2.53 15.50 -4.35
C ILE A 250 1.76 16.30 -5.41
N ALA A 251 1.24 15.63 -6.44
CA ALA A 251 0.46 16.29 -7.50
C ALA A 251 -0.80 16.99 -6.97
N GLN A 252 -1.43 16.42 -5.93
CA GLN A 252 -2.57 17.01 -5.22
C GLN A 252 -2.16 17.97 -4.09
N GLY A 253 -0.86 18.21 -3.93
CA GLY A 253 -0.31 19.14 -2.95
C GLY A 253 -0.22 18.59 -1.53
N HIS A 254 -0.74 17.42 -1.16
CA HIS A 254 -0.73 16.92 0.23
C HIS A 254 0.66 16.81 0.88
N ILE A 255 1.69 16.55 0.08
CA ILE A 255 3.10 16.45 0.52
C ILE A 255 4.03 17.05 -0.54
N THR A 256 5.27 17.31 -0.17
CA THR A 256 6.29 17.87 -1.08
C THR A 256 7.44 16.91 -1.35
N PHE A 257 7.47 15.75 -0.69
CA PHE A 257 8.59 14.83 -0.71
C PHE A 257 8.12 13.37 -0.77
N ASN A 258 8.65 12.60 -1.72
CA ASN A 258 8.33 11.18 -1.87
C ASN A 258 9.39 10.31 -1.18
N ALA A 259 9.10 9.86 0.05
CA ALA A 259 10.00 9.00 0.80
C ALA A 259 10.29 7.66 0.09
N ALA A 260 9.30 7.07 -0.59
CA ALA A 260 9.45 5.77 -1.25
C ALA A 260 10.44 5.78 -2.43
N LYS A 261 10.78 6.96 -2.96
CA LYS A 261 11.81 7.10 -4.00
C LYS A 261 13.21 6.73 -3.51
N TYR A 262 13.49 6.95 -2.23
CA TYR A 262 14.84 6.87 -1.64
C TYR A 262 15.08 5.63 -0.80
N VAL A 263 14.07 4.79 -0.61
CA VAL A 263 14.24 3.47 0.02
C VAL A 263 15.06 2.60 -0.90
N GLU A 264 16.10 1.96 -0.39
CA GLU A 264 16.89 0.98 -1.14
C GLU A 264 16.46 -0.43 -0.73
N LEU A 265 16.21 -1.30 -1.71
CA LEU A 265 15.83 -2.69 -1.48
C LEU A 265 16.81 -3.59 -2.23
N ALA A 266 17.06 -4.78 -1.70
CA ALA A 266 17.87 -5.77 -2.38
C ALA A 266 17.32 -6.07 -3.80
N PRO A 267 18.20 -6.25 -4.80
CA PRO A 267 17.77 -6.41 -6.19
C PRO A 267 17.01 -7.73 -6.39
N ALA A 268 15.78 -7.64 -6.92
CA ALA A 268 15.05 -8.81 -7.38
C ALA A 268 15.64 -9.28 -8.72
N LYS A 269 16.43 -10.37 -8.69
CA LYS A 269 16.94 -10.99 -9.91
C LYS A 269 15.78 -11.62 -10.70
N ARG A 270 15.65 -11.25 -11.98
CA ARG A 270 14.71 -11.93 -12.87
C ARG A 270 15.17 -13.38 -13.07
N PRO A 271 14.27 -14.37 -12.97
CA PRO A 271 14.63 -15.74 -13.23
C PRO A 271 15.13 -15.87 -14.68
N LYS A 272 16.25 -16.55 -14.87
CA LYS A 272 16.79 -16.84 -16.21
C LYS A 272 15.99 -17.99 -16.81
N ALA A 273 15.46 -17.81 -18.00
CA ALA A 273 14.87 -18.92 -18.73
C ALA A 273 15.99 -19.89 -19.14
N LEU A 274 15.80 -21.18 -18.87
CA LEU A 274 16.67 -22.25 -19.35
C LEU A 274 15.83 -23.20 -20.22
N VAL A 275 16.47 -23.81 -21.21
CA VAL A 275 15.84 -24.83 -22.05
C VAL A 275 16.02 -26.20 -21.37
N TRP A 276 15.06 -27.10 -21.50
CA TRP A 276 15.15 -28.48 -21.00
C TRP A 276 16.10 -29.34 -21.83
N GLU A 277 17.40 -29.03 -21.76
CA GLU A 277 18.47 -29.86 -22.32
C GLU A 277 18.55 -31.23 -21.61
N PRO A 278 19.02 -32.31 -22.27
CA PRO A 278 19.05 -33.65 -21.69
C PRO A 278 19.72 -33.72 -20.30
N HIS A 279 20.88 -33.08 -20.14
CA HIS A 279 21.58 -33.05 -18.84
C HIS A 279 20.80 -32.33 -17.73
N LEU A 280 19.97 -31.34 -18.06
CA LEU A 280 19.12 -30.64 -17.09
C LEU A 280 17.90 -31.47 -16.70
N VAL A 281 17.38 -32.27 -17.63
CA VAL A 281 16.31 -33.23 -17.34
C VAL A 281 16.81 -34.35 -16.44
N GLU A 282 17.97 -34.93 -16.75
CA GLU A 282 18.62 -35.95 -15.91
C GLU A 282 18.87 -35.44 -14.49
N GLU A 283 19.42 -34.23 -14.37
CA GLU A 283 19.67 -33.61 -13.06
C GLU A 283 18.38 -33.35 -12.29
N TRP A 284 17.32 -32.89 -12.96
CA TRP A 284 16.01 -32.69 -12.34
C TRP A 284 15.37 -34.00 -11.89
N LEU A 285 15.45 -35.07 -12.69
CA LEU A 285 14.94 -36.39 -12.30
C LEU A 285 15.73 -36.99 -11.13
N ARG A 286 17.05 -36.75 -11.09
CA ARG A 286 17.94 -37.23 -10.03
C ARG A 286 17.70 -36.52 -8.70
N THR A 287 17.52 -35.20 -8.73
CA THR A 287 17.46 -34.35 -7.52
C THR A 287 16.04 -33.97 -7.11
N GLY A 288 15.09 -34.01 -8.06
CA GLY A 288 13.76 -33.41 -7.90
C GLY A 288 13.77 -31.87 -7.98
N GLU A 289 14.93 -31.23 -8.07
CA GLU A 289 15.09 -29.78 -8.05
C GLU A 289 15.11 -29.21 -9.46
N LYS A 290 14.26 -28.22 -9.73
CA LYS A 290 14.20 -27.59 -11.05
C LYS A 290 15.38 -26.62 -11.21
N PRO A 291 16.18 -26.72 -12.30
CA PRO A 291 17.36 -25.86 -12.50
C PRO A 291 17.03 -24.37 -12.56
N SER A 292 15.86 -24.02 -13.11
CA SER A 292 15.32 -22.66 -13.07
C SER A 292 13.82 -22.68 -12.80
N PRO A 293 13.28 -21.63 -12.16
CA PRO A 293 11.83 -21.43 -12.08
C PRO A 293 11.15 -21.28 -13.45
N VAL A 294 11.91 -20.89 -14.49
CA VAL A 294 11.43 -20.74 -15.86
C VAL A 294 12.19 -21.70 -16.74
N MET A 295 11.54 -22.81 -17.07
CA MET A 295 12.06 -23.80 -18.00
C MET A 295 11.24 -23.79 -19.29
N VAL A 296 11.93 -23.89 -20.42
CA VAL A 296 11.36 -23.81 -21.77
C VAL A 296 11.59 -25.14 -22.48
N TRP A 297 10.58 -25.63 -23.19
CA TRP A 297 10.72 -26.85 -24.00
C TRP A 297 11.53 -26.61 -25.25
N THR A 298 12.26 -27.64 -25.69
CA THR A 298 12.82 -27.67 -27.04
C THR A 298 11.68 -27.85 -28.07
N PRO A 299 11.90 -27.53 -29.35
CA PRO A 299 10.93 -27.82 -30.41
C PRO A 299 10.52 -29.29 -30.47
N GLU A 300 11.46 -30.22 -30.24
CA GLU A 300 11.23 -31.66 -30.27
C GLU A 300 10.32 -32.09 -29.12
N GLN A 301 10.58 -31.60 -27.90
CA GLN A 301 9.72 -31.86 -26.73
C GLN A 301 8.32 -31.27 -26.91
N ALA A 302 8.22 -30.09 -27.51
CA ALA A 302 6.93 -29.48 -27.82
C ALA A 302 6.16 -30.29 -28.87
N SER A 303 6.85 -30.84 -29.88
CA SER A 303 6.25 -31.75 -30.87
C SER A 303 5.77 -33.03 -30.21
N GLU A 304 6.61 -33.70 -29.42
CA GLU A 304 6.27 -34.95 -28.73
C GLU A 304 5.02 -34.77 -27.83
N PHE A 305 4.92 -33.63 -27.15
CA PHE A 305 3.73 -33.30 -26.37
C PHE A 305 2.48 -33.13 -27.25
N LEU A 306 2.59 -32.45 -28.38
CA LEU A 306 1.46 -32.26 -29.30
C LEU A 306 1.04 -33.58 -29.96
N ASP A 307 1.99 -34.42 -30.36
CA ASP A 307 1.75 -35.74 -30.93
C ASP A 307 1.02 -36.63 -29.91
N PHE A 308 1.49 -36.65 -28.66
CA PHE A 308 0.83 -37.35 -27.57
C PHE A 308 -0.64 -36.93 -27.36
N LEU A 309 -0.92 -35.62 -27.46
CA LEU A 309 -2.29 -35.11 -27.34
C LEU A 309 -3.16 -35.53 -28.54
N ALA A 310 -2.60 -35.49 -29.74
CA ALA A 310 -3.30 -35.87 -30.97
C ALA A 310 -3.63 -37.36 -30.98
N GLU A 311 -2.68 -38.23 -30.63
CA GLU A 311 -2.87 -39.69 -30.56
C GLU A 311 -3.96 -40.09 -29.57
N ARG A 312 -4.11 -39.35 -28.47
CA ARG A 312 -5.15 -39.59 -27.47
C ARG A 312 -6.50 -38.96 -27.81
N GLY A 313 -6.59 -38.18 -28.89
CA GLY A 313 -7.78 -37.41 -29.22
C GLY A 313 -8.15 -36.41 -28.13
N GLU A 314 -7.16 -35.80 -27.47
CA GLU A 314 -7.40 -34.90 -26.35
C GLU A 314 -8.13 -33.63 -26.80
N ARG A 315 -9.24 -33.30 -26.13
CA ARG A 315 -10.12 -32.19 -26.51
C ARG A 315 -9.38 -30.86 -26.61
N LEU A 316 -8.38 -30.64 -25.77
CA LEU A 316 -7.63 -29.38 -25.70
C LEU A 316 -6.49 -29.27 -26.71
N TYR A 317 -6.31 -30.23 -27.63
CA TYR A 317 -5.22 -30.22 -28.61
C TYR A 317 -5.13 -28.88 -29.37
N GLY A 318 -6.24 -28.38 -29.92
CA GLY A 318 -6.24 -27.14 -30.70
C GLY A 318 -5.82 -25.91 -29.90
N LEU A 319 -6.15 -25.86 -28.61
CA LEU A 319 -5.71 -24.80 -27.70
C LEU A 319 -4.18 -24.82 -27.54
N TYR A 320 -3.62 -25.99 -27.23
CA TYR A 320 -2.17 -26.13 -27.05
C TYR A 320 -1.42 -25.90 -28.35
N HIS A 321 -1.94 -26.38 -29.48
CA HIS A 321 -1.39 -26.15 -30.81
C HIS A 321 -1.22 -24.65 -31.09
N VAL A 322 -2.29 -23.86 -30.96
CA VAL A 322 -2.23 -22.42 -31.23
C VAL A 322 -1.32 -21.68 -30.24
N ILE A 323 -1.29 -22.08 -28.96
CA ILE A 323 -0.35 -21.50 -27.98
C ILE A 323 1.11 -21.75 -28.39
N THR A 324 1.44 -22.99 -28.79
CA THR A 324 2.79 -23.38 -29.18
C THR A 324 3.27 -22.63 -30.42
N PHE A 325 2.47 -22.60 -31.49
CA PHE A 325 2.91 -22.02 -32.76
C PHE A 325 2.73 -20.50 -32.86
N ARG A 326 1.77 -19.92 -32.12
CA ARG A 326 1.41 -18.49 -32.25
C ARG A 326 1.65 -17.67 -30.98
N GLY A 327 2.11 -18.29 -29.89
CA GLY A 327 2.54 -17.59 -28.67
C GLY A 327 1.41 -16.82 -27.98
N LEU A 328 0.20 -17.39 -27.95
CA LEU A 328 -0.91 -16.81 -27.20
C LEU A 328 -0.65 -16.92 -25.70
N ARG A 329 -1.00 -15.87 -24.96
CA ARG A 329 -1.05 -15.96 -23.50
C ARG A 329 -2.18 -16.92 -23.12
N ARG A 330 -2.03 -17.65 -22.02
CA ARG A 330 -3.06 -18.61 -21.54
C ARG A 330 -4.48 -18.03 -21.53
N GLY A 331 -4.65 -16.81 -21.02
CA GLY A 331 -5.96 -16.15 -20.99
C GLY A 331 -6.51 -15.79 -22.38
N GLU A 332 -5.64 -15.45 -23.33
CA GLU A 332 -6.00 -15.19 -24.74
C GLU A 332 -6.45 -16.50 -25.40
N GLY A 333 -5.67 -17.58 -25.25
CA GLY A 333 -6.01 -18.89 -25.81
C GLY A 333 -7.34 -19.43 -25.27
N CYS A 334 -7.56 -19.37 -23.96
CA CYS A 334 -8.82 -19.81 -23.35
C CYS A 334 -10.01 -18.89 -23.68
N GLY A 335 -9.75 -17.64 -24.10
CA GLY A 335 -10.79 -16.65 -24.42
C GLY A 335 -11.17 -16.60 -25.88
N LEU A 336 -10.59 -17.44 -26.75
CA LEU A 336 -10.89 -17.48 -28.17
C LEU A 336 -12.32 -17.89 -28.45
N ARG A 337 -13.02 -17.13 -29.31
CA ARG A 337 -14.36 -17.46 -29.79
C ARG A 337 -14.33 -17.90 -31.24
N ARG A 338 -15.31 -18.71 -31.63
CA ARG A 338 -15.50 -19.11 -33.05
C ARG A 338 -15.68 -17.91 -33.97
N ALA A 339 -16.34 -16.85 -33.49
CA ALA A 339 -16.58 -15.62 -34.26
C ALA A 339 -15.29 -14.85 -34.56
N ASP A 340 -14.23 -15.07 -33.79
CA ASP A 340 -12.97 -14.35 -33.96
C ASP A 340 -12.12 -14.86 -35.13
N ARG A 341 -12.48 -16.03 -35.69
CA ARG A 341 -11.79 -16.66 -36.82
C ARG A 341 -12.41 -16.23 -38.14
N ASN A 342 -11.59 -15.64 -39.00
CA ASN A 342 -11.94 -15.38 -40.40
C ASN A 342 -11.35 -16.49 -41.29
N ARG A 343 -12.22 -17.41 -41.72
CA ARG A 343 -11.84 -18.53 -42.58
C ARG A 343 -11.37 -18.10 -43.97
N GLN A 344 -11.99 -17.07 -44.55
CA GLN A 344 -11.64 -16.59 -45.90
C GLN A 344 -10.23 -15.99 -45.94
N ARG A 345 -9.83 -15.30 -44.86
CA ARG A 345 -8.53 -14.65 -44.78
C ARG A 345 -7.45 -15.48 -44.09
N GLY A 346 -7.81 -16.63 -43.50
CA GLY A 346 -6.88 -17.44 -42.70
C GLY A 346 -6.35 -16.69 -41.49
N THR A 347 -7.22 -15.97 -40.76
CA THR A 347 -6.80 -15.14 -39.62
C THR A 347 -7.62 -15.40 -38.36
N LEU A 348 -6.99 -15.23 -37.19
CA LEU A 348 -7.63 -15.28 -35.89
C LEU A 348 -7.44 -13.94 -35.16
N THR A 349 -8.53 -13.36 -34.69
CA THR A 349 -8.52 -12.07 -33.97
C THR A 349 -8.46 -12.32 -32.47
N ILE A 350 -7.45 -11.81 -31.78
CA ILE A 350 -7.39 -11.91 -30.31
C ILE A 350 -8.19 -10.74 -29.71
N ALA A 351 -9.51 -10.88 -29.65
CA ALA A 351 -10.41 -9.83 -29.17
C ALA A 351 -10.68 -9.92 -27.65
N THR A 352 -10.58 -11.12 -27.08
CA THR A 352 -10.96 -11.41 -25.69
C THR A 352 -9.87 -12.20 -24.97
N GLN A 353 -9.76 -11.98 -23.67
CA GLN A 353 -8.99 -12.83 -22.76
C GLN A 353 -9.81 -13.16 -21.53
N LEU A 354 -9.65 -14.39 -21.04
CA LEU A 354 -10.17 -14.81 -19.73
C LEU A 354 -9.10 -14.55 -18.67
N VAL A 355 -9.48 -13.79 -17.64
CA VAL A 355 -8.60 -13.43 -16.53
C VAL A 355 -9.20 -13.99 -15.25
N GLN A 356 -8.37 -14.67 -14.47
CA GLN A 356 -8.73 -15.11 -13.13
C GLN A 356 -8.50 -13.96 -12.13
N ASP A 357 -9.54 -13.59 -11.39
CA ASP A 357 -9.51 -12.60 -10.32
C ASP A 357 -10.00 -13.26 -9.03
N GLY A 358 -9.06 -13.74 -8.21
CA GLY A 358 -9.38 -14.60 -7.06
C GLY A 358 -9.96 -15.93 -7.53
N TRP A 359 -11.21 -16.20 -7.13
CA TRP A 359 -11.95 -17.41 -7.51
C TRP A 359 -12.82 -17.22 -8.76
N ASP A 360 -12.97 -15.99 -9.25
CA ASP A 360 -13.82 -15.68 -10.39
C ASP A 360 -13.02 -15.66 -11.70
N VAL A 361 -13.66 -16.11 -12.77
CA VAL A 361 -13.16 -15.94 -14.15
C VAL A 361 -13.94 -14.81 -14.80
N VAL A 362 -13.23 -13.78 -15.24
CA VAL A 362 -13.81 -12.58 -15.84
C VAL A 362 -13.28 -12.43 -17.26
N GLU A 363 -14.19 -12.15 -18.19
CA GLU A 363 -13.82 -11.80 -19.55
C GLU A 363 -13.37 -10.33 -19.62
N SER A 364 -12.26 -10.07 -20.30
CA SER A 364 -11.71 -8.73 -20.48
C SER A 364 -11.10 -8.58 -21.87
N ALA A 365 -11.11 -7.37 -22.42
CA ALA A 365 -10.30 -7.05 -23.59
C ALA A 365 -8.79 -7.22 -23.26
N PRO A 366 -7.92 -7.53 -24.24
CA PRO A 366 -6.46 -7.57 -24.07
C PRO A 366 -5.91 -6.34 -23.34
N LYS A 367 -4.81 -6.50 -22.58
CA LYS A 367 -4.31 -5.47 -21.66
C LYS A 367 -3.84 -4.18 -22.36
N THR A 368 -3.48 -4.27 -23.63
CA THR A 368 -2.93 -3.19 -24.45
C THR A 368 -3.56 -3.24 -25.83
N ASP A 369 -3.60 -2.12 -26.55
CA ASP A 369 -4.08 -2.06 -27.96
C ASP A 369 -3.26 -3.02 -28.86
N SER A 370 -1.98 -3.23 -28.55
CA SER A 370 -1.13 -4.24 -29.19
C SER A 370 -1.49 -5.70 -28.85
N GLY A 371 -2.36 -5.91 -27.86
CA GLY A 371 -2.94 -7.20 -27.52
C GLY A 371 -4.18 -7.53 -28.34
N GLU A 372 -4.94 -6.53 -28.79
CA GLU A 372 -5.94 -6.68 -29.84
C GLU A 372 -5.23 -6.80 -31.18
N ARG A 373 -4.87 -8.03 -31.52
CA ARG A 373 -4.07 -8.33 -32.72
C ARG A 373 -4.72 -9.41 -33.55
N VAL A 374 -4.54 -9.28 -34.86
CA VAL A 374 -4.88 -10.33 -35.81
C VAL A 374 -3.63 -11.17 -36.05
N ILE A 375 -3.74 -12.48 -35.83
CA ILE A 375 -2.69 -13.44 -36.16
C ILE A 375 -3.07 -14.21 -37.42
N THR A 376 -2.08 -14.50 -38.26
CA THR A 376 -2.26 -15.43 -39.38
C THR A 376 -2.33 -16.87 -38.86
N VAL A 377 -3.10 -17.69 -39.56
CA VAL A 377 -3.30 -19.12 -39.28
C VAL A 377 -2.96 -19.85 -40.58
N ASP A 378 -1.97 -20.73 -40.54
CA ASP A 378 -1.64 -21.58 -41.68
C ASP A 378 -2.70 -22.69 -41.87
N THR A 379 -2.63 -23.38 -43.01
CA THR A 379 -3.61 -24.41 -43.38
C THR A 379 -3.72 -25.51 -42.34
N TYR A 380 -2.61 -25.95 -41.76
CA TYR A 380 -2.61 -27.03 -40.77
C TYR A 380 -3.26 -26.58 -39.46
N THR A 381 -2.89 -25.41 -38.92
CA THR A 381 -3.58 -24.87 -37.74
C THR A 381 -5.06 -24.61 -38.02
N ALA A 382 -5.43 -24.23 -39.25
CA ALA A 382 -6.82 -24.01 -39.63
C ALA A 382 -7.64 -25.33 -39.58
N GLU A 383 -7.10 -26.43 -40.10
CA GLU A 383 -7.71 -27.76 -40.03
C GLU A 383 -7.87 -28.21 -38.57
N VAL A 384 -6.80 -28.10 -37.78
CA VAL A 384 -6.81 -28.42 -36.35
C VAL A 384 -7.93 -27.66 -35.62
N LEU A 385 -8.10 -26.37 -35.90
CA LEU A 385 -9.15 -25.55 -35.28
C LEU A 385 -10.57 -25.85 -35.76
N ASP A 386 -10.75 -26.50 -36.92
CA ASP A 386 -12.06 -26.97 -37.38
C ASP A 386 -12.41 -28.35 -36.79
N GLU A 387 -11.42 -29.22 -36.61
CA GLU A 387 -11.59 -30.55 -36.02
C GLU A 387 -11.74 -30.52 -34.50
N THR A 388 -10.98 -29.67 -33.83
CA THR A 388 -11.05 -29.52 -32.39
C THR A 388 -12.23 -28.63 -32.01
N ARG A 389 -13.25 -29.24 -31.37
CA ARG A 389 -14.28 -28.44 -30.69
C ARG A 389 -13.61 -27.66 -29.55
N PRO A 390 -13.90 -26.36 -29.39
CA PRO A 390 -13.51 -25.64 -28.17
C PRO A 390 -14.12 -26.29 -26.92
#